data_AF-A0A2J7QRF4-F1
#
_entry.id   AF-A0A2J7QRF4-F1
#
_cell.length_a   1.000
_cell.length_b   1.000
_cell.length_c   1.000
_cell.angle_alpha   90.00
_cell.angle_beta   90.00
_cell.angle_gamma   90.00
#
_symmetry.space_group_name_H-M   'P 1'
#
loop_
_entity.id
_entity.type
_entity.pdbx_description
1 polymer ?
#
loop_
_entity_poly.entity_id
_entity_poly.type
_entity_poly.pdbx_seq_one_letter_code
_entity_poly.pdbx_strand_id
1 'polypeptide(L)'
;MIFGGMVPYIPQYREIKRTEDAEGFSLFVCLTLLVANTLRILFWFGKRYEIPLLIQSIVMNMTMLAMIHLCILVRSKNQIIRGRERRFTEYFMSKENLPSDTALFNIQHTGEIFSILNEISSYPEEFLEDFDRRYFWAWTDFMSYVDFMLLFTIICSILMYLFIDHIPFVELVGFLAVFTEALLGVPQMLCNYQNKSTEGMSLKMVVMWAMGDTFKTGYFLIREAPAQFWLCGGLQVCIDAFILCQVYWYRNNPGVRSKKQDTPD
;
A
#
# COMPACT_ATOMS: atom_id res chain seq x y z
N MET A 1 13.55 -14.69 6.80
CA MET A 1 12.53 -15.14 5.82
C MET A 1 11.10 -14.86 6.31
N ILE A 2 10.64 -15.46 7.41
CA ILE A 2 9.24 -15.29 7.90
C ILE A 2 8.92 -13.83 8.26
N PHE A 3 9.81 -13.14 8.96
CA PHE A 3 9.60 -11.77 9.40
C PHE A 3 10.02 -10.70 8.38
N GLY A 4 10.78 -11.07 7.34
CA GLY A 4 11.41 -10.11 6.42
C GLY A 4 10.42 -9.17 5.75
N GLY A 5 9.30 -9.73 5.26
CA GLY A 5 8.22 -8.94 4.67
C GLY A 5 7.33 -8.23 5.69
N MET A 6 7.28 -8.66 6.96
CA MET A 6 6.48 -8.04 8.01
C MET A 6 7.15 -6.80 8.61
N VAL A 7 8.48 -6.84 8.76
CA VAL A 7 9.29 -5.81 9.42
C VAL A 7 8.96 -4.37 8.98
N PRO A 8 8.64 -4.07 7.70
CA PRO A 8 8.29 -2.71 7.26
C PRO A 8 6.94 -2.22 7.80
N TYR A 9 6.00 -3.12 8.08
CA TYR A 9 4.68 -2.77 8.59
C TYR A 9 4.66 -2.55 10.10
N ILE A 10 5.66 -3.03 10.83
CA ILE A 10 5.82 -2.79 12.27
C ILE A 10 6.05 -1.30 12.61
N PRO A 11 7.01 -0.59 11.99
CA PRO A 11 7.17 0.84 12.22
C PRO A 11 5.93 1.60 11.74
N GLN A 12 5.32 1.20 10.62
CA GLN A 12 4.06 1.79 10.12
C GLN A 12 2.92 1.66 11.15
N TYR A 13 2.73 0.48 11.74
CA TYR A 13 1.76 0.24 12.81
C TYR A 13 2.01 1.17 14.00
N ARG A 14 3.27 1.29 14.42
CA ARG A 14 3.66 2.12 15.57
C ARG A 14 3.47 3.61 15.28
N GLU A 15 3.72 4.03 14.05
CA GLU A 15 3.51 5.40 13.59
C GLU A 15 2.03 5.77 13.64
N ILE A 16 1.15 4.98 13.00
CA ILE A 16 -0.30 5.20 13.02
C ILE A 16 -0.85 5.20 14.46
N LYS A 17 -0.36 4.30 15.31
CA LYS A 17 -0.75 4.27 16.73
C LYS A 17 -0.28 5.50 17.50
N ARG A 18 0.83 6.13 17.10
CA ARG A 18 1.40 7.29 17.77
C ARG A 18 0.81 8.61 17.26
N THR A 19 0.59 8.72 15.95
CA THR A 19 0.03 9.92 15.32
C THR A 19 -1.48 10.00 15.48
N GLU A 20 -2.15 8.88 15.80
CA GLU A 20 -3.61 8.76 15.76
C GLU A 20 -4.19 9.24 14.43
N ASP A 21 -3.41 9.12 13.36
CA ASP A 21 -3.80 9.49 12.00
C ASP A 21 -3.53 8.32 11.05
N ALA A 22 -4.58 7.94 10.32
CA ALA A 22 -4.59 6.82 9.37
C ALA A 22 -5.04 7.29 7.96
N GLU A 23 -5.07 8.60 7.70
CA GLU A 23 -5.44 9.17 6.40
C GLU A 23 -4.37 8.90 5.33
N GLY A 24 -3.09 8.84 5.70
CA GLY A 24 -1.97 8.58 4.78
C GLY A 24 -1.72 7.11 4.42
N PHE A 25 -2.44 6.15 5.00
CA PHE A 25 -2.22 4.72 4.75
C PHE A 25 -3.30 4.12 3.84
N SER A 26 -2.87 3.53 2.71
CA SER A 26 -3.78 2.91 1.75
C SER A 26 -4.20 1.50 2.19
N LEU A 27 -5.49 1.34 2.50
CA LEU A 27 -6.09 0.03 2.79
C LEU A 27 -6.06 -0.93 1.57
N PHE A 28 -5.91 -0.40 0.36
CA PHE A 28 -5.78 -1.20 -0.86
C PHE A 28 -4.49 -2.01 -0.89
N VAL A 29 -3.40 -1.49 -0.33
CA VAL A 29 -2.15 -2.25 -0.22
C VAL A 29 -2.36 -3.47 0.68
N CYS A 30 -3.11 -3.31 1.78
CA CYS A 30 -3.49 -4.42 2.63
C CYS A 30 -4.38 -5.43 1.89
N LEU A 31 -5.33 -4.98 1.08
CA LEU A 31 -6.17 -5.86 0.24
C LEU A 31 -5.30 -6.69 -0.72
N THR A 32 -4.44 -6.02 -1.49
CA THR A 32 -3.55 -6.65 -2.47
C THR A 32 -2.67 -7.71 -1.81
N LEU A 33 -2.11 -7.40 -0.63
CA LEU A 33 -1.32 -8.33 0.16
C LEU A 33 -2.13 -9.49 0.71
N LEU A 34 -3.34 -9.24 1.23
CA LEU A 34 -4.24 -10.28 1.72
C LEU A 34 -4.62 -11.24 0.60
N VAL A 35 -4.98 -10.72 -0.58
CA VAL A 35 -5.32 -11.52 -1.76
C VAL A 35 -4.12 -12.34 -2.22
N ALA A 36 -2.95 -11.71 -2.41
CA ALA A 36 -1.74 -12.39 -2.85
C ALA A 36 -1.31 -13.53 -1.90
N ASN A 37 -1.36 -13.29 -0.58
CA ASN A 37 -0.99 -14.29 0.42
C ASN A 37 -2.04 -15.40 0.55
N THR A 38 -3.33 -15.09 0.43
CA THR A 38 -4.40 -16.09 0.36
C THR A 38 -4.21 -17.00 -0.85
N LEU A 39 -3.97 -16.43 -2.05
CA LEU A 39 -3.69 -17.23 -3.25
C LEU A 39 -2.43 -18.09 -3.09
N ARG A 40 -1.40 -17.57 -2.40
CA ARG A 40 -0.17 -18.34 -2.11
C ARG A 40 -0.43 -19.53 -1.17
N ILE A 41 -1.30 -19.35 -0.17
CA ILE A 41 -1.73 -20.44 0.73
C ILE A 41 -2.52 -21.50 -0.08
N LEU A 42 -3.40 -21.08 -0.98
CA LEU A 42 -4.15 -22.01 -1.84
C LEU A 42 -3.24 -22.76 -2.81
N PHE A 43 -2.27 -22.08 -3.40
CA PHE A 43 -1.25 -22.70 -4.26
C PHE A 43 -0.47 -23.80 -3.54
N TRP A 44 -0.26 -23.70 -2.22
CA TRP A 44 0.41 -24.74 -1.43
C TRP A 44 -0.34 -26.08 -1.41
N PHE A 45 -1.66 -26.07 -1.59
CA PHE A 45 -2.46 -27.29 -1.70
C PHE A 45 -2.29 -27.97 -3.07
N GLY A 46 -2.13 -27.21 -4.14
CA GLY A 46 -1.86 -27.75 -5.47
C GLY A 46 -0.40 -28.19 -5.66
N LYS A 47 0.56 -27.38 -5.18
CA LYS A 47 1.99 -27.67 -5.26
C LYS A 47 2.66 -27.39 -3.92
N ARG A 48 3.09 -28.46 -3.24
CA ARG A 48 3.78 -28.36 -1.95
C ARG A 48 5.13 -27.67 -2.13
N TYR A 49 5.27 -26.49 -1.54
CA TYR A 49 6.54 -25.81 -1.37
C TYR A 49 6.89 -25.72 0.12
N GLU A 50 8.12 -25.28 0.40
CA GLU A 50 8.72 -25.20 1.74
C GLU A 50 7.81 -24.53 2.79
N ILE A 51 7.58 -25.23 3.91
CA ILE A 51 6.71 -24.82 5.02
C ILE A 51 7.03 -23.40 5.57
N PRO A 52 8.31 -22.96 5.66
CA PRO A 52 8.62 -21.60 6.09
C PRO A 52 7.94 -20.49 5.27
N LEU A 53 7.69 -20.68 3.97
CA LEU A 53 6.98 -19.70 3.14
C LEU A 53 5.49 -19.71 3.42
N LEU A 54 4.92 -20.88 3.72
CA LEU A 54 3.52 -20.99 4.11
C LEU A 54 3.28 -20.25 5.43
N ILE A 55 4.16 -20.46 6.42
CA ILE A 55 4.12 -19.74 7.69
C ILE A 55 4.26 -18.23 7.45
N GLN A 56 5.14 -17.81 6.53
CA GLN A 56 5.30 -16.40 6.16
C GLN A 56 3.99 -15.80 5.63
N SER A 57 3.26 -16.48 4.74
CA SER A 57 1.98 -15.97 4.24
C SER A 57 0.87 -15.95 5.28
N ILE A 58 0.81 -16.94 6.17
CA ILE A 58 -0.15 -16.96 7.29
C ILE A 58 0.11 -15.77 8.23
N VAL A 59 1.37 -15.59 8.65
CA VAL A 59 1.78 -14.49 9.52
C VAL A 59 1.54 -13.13 8.87
N MET A 60 1.79 -13.02 7.55
CA MET A 60 1.51 -11.81 6.78
C MET A 60 0.00 -11.48 6.76
N ASN A 61 -0.87 -12.46 6.49
CA ASN A 61 -2.31 -12.27 6.53
C ASN A 61 -2.80 -11.77 7.89
N MET A 62 -2.31 -12.36 8.98
CA MET A 62 -2.64 -11.91 10.34
C MET A 62 -2.20 -10.46 10.59
N THR A 63 -1.02 -10.08 10.10
CA THR A 63 -0.49 -8.72 10.23
C THR A 63 -1.33 -7.72 9.44
N MET A 64 -1.72 -8.06 8.22
CA MET A 64 -2.56 -7.20 7.39
C MET A 64 -3.95 -6.99 8.00
N LEU A 65 -4.56 -8.03 8.56
CA LEU A 65 -5.82 -7.90 9.30
C LEU A 65 -5.66 -7.02 10.54
N ALA A 66 -4.56 -7.17 11.29
CA ALA A 66 -4.27 -6.31 12.45
C ALA A 66 -4.05 -4.85 12.06
N MET A 67 -3.39 -4.59 10.92
CA MET A 67 -3.23 -3.25 10.35
C MET A 67 -4.57 -2.64 9.96
N ILE A 68 -5.42 -3.37 9.24
CA ILE A 68 -6.77 -2.93 8.87
C ILE A 68 -7.58 -2.59 10.12
N HIS A 69 -7.58 -3.47 11.13
CA HIS A 69 -8.28 -3.25 12.39
C HIS A 69 -7.81 -1.95 13.07
N LEU A 70 -6.50 -1.72 13.17
CA LEU A 70 -5.98 -0.48 13.74
C LEU A 70 -6.41 0.75 12.93
N CYS A 71 -6.30 0.69 11.60
CA CYS A 71 -6.66 1.80 10.73
C CYS A 71 -8.14 2.19 10.86
N ILE A 72 -9.03 1.20 10.95
CA ILE A 72 -10.46 1.43 11.14
C ILE A 72 -10.73 2.05 12.52
N LEU A 73 -10.09 1.55 13.57
CA LEU A 73 -10.24 2.10 14.92
C LEU A 73 -9.83 3.58 14.98
N VAL A 74 -8.72 3.93 14.34
CA VAL A 74 -8.24 5.32 14.29
C VAL A 74 -9.20 6.19 13.45
N ARG A 75 -9.59 5.73 12.26
CA ARG A 75 -10.55 6.46 11.40
C ARG A 75 -11.89 6.70 12.07
N SER A 76 -12.43 5.68 12.74
CA SER A 76 -13.70 5.77 13.48
C SER A 76 -13.63 6.79 14.61
N LYS A 77 -12.53 6.78 15.40
CA LYS A 77 -12.29 7.79 16.43
C LYS A 77 -12.21 9.21 15.85
N ASN A 78 -11.46 9.39 14.77
CA ASN A 78 -11.27 10.70 14.14
C ASN A 78 -12.57 11.27 13.54
N GLN A 79 -13.40 10.42 12.94
CA GLN A 79 -14.72 10.83 12.44
C GLN A 79 -15.64 11.31 13.57
N ILE A 80 -15.63 10.65 14.74
CA ILE A 80 -16.40 11.06 15.91
C ILE A 80 -15.93 12.42 16.44
N ILE A 81 -14.62 12.65 16.52
CA ILE A 81 -14.02 13.91 16.98
C ILE A 81 -14.39 15.06 16.03
N ARG A 82 -14.15 14.89 14.72
CA ARG A 82 -14.49 15.90 13.70
C ARG A 82 -16.00 16.20 13.66
N GLY A 83 -16.85 15.20 13.83
CA GLY A 83 -18.31 15.39 13.89
C GLY A 83 -18.79 16.15 15.13
N ARG A 84 -18.05 16.11 16.24
CA ARG A 84 -18.32 16.93 17.42
C ARG A 84 -17.89 18.38 17.23
N GLU A 85 -16.73 18.60 16.62
CA GLU A 85 -16.23 19.95 16.31
C GLU A 85 -17.16 20.70 15.35
N ARG A 86 -17.61 20.05 14.26
CA ARG A 86 -18.55 20.68 13.31
C ARG A 86 -19.84 21.13 13.98
N ARG A 87 -20.47 20.28 14.80
CA ARG A 87 -21.69 20.66 15.55
C ARG A 87 -21.46 21.81 16.53
N PHE A 88 -20.29 21.86 17.15
CA PHE A 88 -19.92 22.96 18.02
C PHE A 88 -19.77 24.25 17.20
N THR A 89 -18.99 24.24 16.11
CA THR A 89 -18.80 25.39 15.22
C THR A 89 -20.10 25.87 14.59
N GLU A 90 -20.97 24.98 14.11
CA GLU A 90 -22.31 25.31 13.58
C GLU A 90 -23.17 26.01 14.65
N TYR A 91 -23.09 25.59 15.91
CA TYR A 91 -23.77 26.25 17.02
C TYR A 91 -23.25 27.67 17.28
N PHE A 92 -21.93 27.91 17.20
CA PHE A 92 -21.36 29.26 17.32
C PHE A 92 -21.71 30.13 16.12
N MET A 93 -21.60 29.61 14.89
CA MET A 93 -21.91 30.36 13.67
C MET A 93 -23.40 30.71 13.55
N SER A 94 -24.29 29.84 14.07
CA SER A 94 -25.72 30.12 14.18
C SER A 94 -26.02 31.32 15.09
N LYS A 95 -25.09 31.74 15.96
CA LYS A 95 -25.27 32.85 16.90
C LYS A 95 -24.77 34.20 16.36
N GLU A 96 -24.05 34.21 15.24
CA GLU A 96 -23.24 35.37 14.80
C GLU A 96 -23.81 36.15 13.59
N ASN A 97 -24.96 35.78 13.01
CA ASN A 97 -25.45 36.39 11.75
C ASN A 97 -26.75 37.24 11.85
N LEU A 98 -26.60 38.57 11.81
CA LEU A 98 -27.47 39.59 11.15
C LEU A 98 -26.53 40.70 10.57
N PRO A 99 -26.83 41.42 9.45
CA PRO A 99 -26.01 41.32 8.25
C PRO A 99 -25.33 42.66 7.88
N SER A 100 -24.30 42.63 7.03
CA SER A 100 -24.00 43.69 6.06
C SER A 100 -23.03 43.21 4.99
N ASP A 101 -23.42 43.48 3.75
CA ASP A 101 -22.83 43.08 2.49
C ASP A 101 -21.41 43.65 2.27
N THR A 102 -20.63 42.98 1.40
CA THR A 102 -19.57 43.50 0.49
C THR A 102 -18.34 42.57 0.45
N ALA A 103 -18.39 41.46 -0.30
CA ALA A 103 -17.16 40.75 -0.71
C ALA A 103 -17.34 39.78 -1.90
N LEU A 104 -18.49 39.82 -2.58
CA LEU A 104 -18.76 38.95 -3.72
C LEU A 104 -18.27 39.63 -5.01
N PHE A 105 -16.96 39.63 -5.29
CA PHE A 105 -16.57 39.76 -6.70
C PHE A 105 -15.20 39.25 -7.17
N ASN A 106 -14.20 38.85 -6.37
CA ASN A 106 -12.85 38.76 -6.99
C ASN A 106 -11.90 37.62 -6.63
N ILE A 107 -12.38 36.45 -6.16
CA ILE A 107 -11.46 35.30 -5.96
C ILE A 107 -12.12 33.96 -6.33
N GLN A 108 -13.01 33.93 -7.33
CA GLN A 108 -13.74 32.69 -7.67
C GLN A 108 -12.97 31.75 -8.61
N HIS A 109 -11.89 32.16 -9.29
CA HIS A 109 -11.45 31.39 -10.47
C HIS A 109 -9.98 30.94 -10.59
N THR A 110 -9.15 31.07 -9.55
CA THR A 110 -7.72 30.70 -9.67
C THR A 110 -7.24 29.67 -8.64
N GLY A 111 -8.01 29.42 -7.57
CA GLY A 111 -7.65 28.47 -6.51
C GLY A 111 -8.11 27.02 -6.75
N GLU A 112 -9.22 26.81 -7.46
CA GLU A 112 -9.78 25.46 -7.65
C GLU A 112 -8.95 24.59 -8.58
N ILE A 113 -8.34 25.15 -9.62
CA ILE A 113 -7.45 24.37 -10.50
C ILE A 113 -6.15 24.00 -9.78
N PHE A 114 -5.65 24.85 -8.88
CA PHE A 114 -4.42 24.59 -8.12
C PHE A 114 -4.65 23.64 -6.94
N SER A 115 -5.81 23.66 -6.28
CA SER A 115 -6.17 22.64 -5.28
C SER A 115 -6.48 21.30 -5.94
N ILE A 116 -7.20 21.27 -7.07
CA ILE A 116 -7.48 20.04 -7.82
C ILE A 116 -6.18 19.43 -8.38
N LEU A 117 -5.20 20.23 -8.83
CA LEU A 117 -3.90 19.72 -9.28
C LEU A 117 -2.99 19.24 -8.14
N ASN A 118 -3.11 19.82 -6.94
CA ASN A 118 -2.38 19.37 -5.75
C ASN A 118 -3.06 18.16 -5.06
N GLU A 119 -4.37 18.04 -5.27
CA GLU A 119 -5.17 16.87 -4.94
C GLU A 119 -4.81 15.73 -5.92
N ILE A 120 -4.73 15.97 -7.23
CA ILE A 120 -4.20 15.01 -8.24
C ILE A 120 -2.75 14.60 -7.95
N SER A 121 -1.91 15.52 -7.46
CA SER A 121 -0.48 15.24 -7.19
C SER A 121 -0.22 14.43 -5.90
N SER A 122 -1.24 14.13 -5.09
CA SER A 122 -1.09 13.38 -3.82
C SER A 122 -1.61 11.95 -3.87
N TYR A 123 -1.98 11.42 -5.04
CA TYR A 123 -2.45 10.04 -5.19
C TYR A 123 -1.35 9.12 -5.76
N PRO A 124 -0.83 8.16 -4.98
CA PRO A 124 -0.16 7.01 -5.57
C PRO A 124 -1.25 5.98 -5.85
N GLU A 125 -1.68 5.83 -7.11
CA GLU A 125 -2.44 4.68 -7.70
C GLU A 125 -3.33 5.16 -8.87
N GLU A 126 -2.76 5.76 -9.93
CA GLU A 126 -3.52 6.18 -11.12
C GLU A 126 -3.05 5.52 -12.42
N PHE A 127 -2.48 4.31 -12.35
CA PHE A 127 -2.19 3.51 -13.56
C PHE A 127 -2.97 2.19 -13.65
N LEU A 128 -3.80 1.84 -12.66
CA LEU A 128 -4.67 0.64 -12.72
C LEU A 128 -6.15 0.99 -12.60
N GLU A 129 -6.59 1.81 -13.56
CA GLU A 129 -7.97 1.91 -14.09
C GLU A 129 -9.09 2.43 -13.18
N ASP A 130 -9.71 3.48 -13.72
CA ASP A 130 -10.97 4.16 -13.45
C ASP A 130 -12.21 3.23 -13.46
N PHE A 131 -12.19 2.20 -12.60
CA PHE A 131 -13.39 1.48 -12.15
C PHE A 131 -13.84 2.17 -10.86
N ASP A 132 -15.15 2.20 -10.57
CA ASP A 132 -15.74 2.85 -9.38
C ASP A 132 -15.33 2.15 -8.05
N ARG A 133 -14.02 2.14 -7.77
CA ARG A 133 -13.28 1.49 -6.66
C ARG A 133 -13.12 2.41 -5.47
N ARG A 134 -13.44 3.70 -5.59
CA ARG A 134 -13.30 4.69 -4.50
C ARG A 134 -14.06 4.32 -3.23
N TYR A 135 -15.12 3.51 -3.36
CA TYR A 135 -15.89 2.96 -2.24
C TYR A 135 -15.63 1.47 -1.96
N PHE A 136 -14.93 0.79 -2.87
CA PHE A 136 -14.56 -0.61 -2.70
C PHE A 136 -13.44 -0.70 -1.67
N TRP A 137 -13.60 -1.53 -0.64
CA TRP A 137 -12.61 -1.66 0.45
C TRP A 137 -12.45 -0.43 1.38
N ALA A 138 -13.46 0.45 1.42
CA ALA A 138 -13.50 1.62 2.31
C ALA A 138 -14.56 1.49 3.43
N TRP A 139 -14.81 0.27 3.91
CA TRP A 139 -15.81 0.00 4.94
C TRP A 139 -15.40 0.56 6.31
N THR A 140 -16.41 0.95 7.09
CA THR A 140 -16.24 1.50 8.44
C THR A 140 -16.12 0.43 9.52
N ASP A 141 -16.48 -0.82 9.20
CA ASP A 141 -16.48 -1.92 10.15
C ASP A 141 -15.44 -2.98 9.77
N PHE A 142 -14.71 -3.49 10.76
CA PHE A 142 -13.66 -4.50 10.57
C PHE A 142 -14.22 -5.85 10.10
N MET A 143 -15.41 -6.24 10.56
CA MET A 143 -16.01 -7.54 10.22
C MET A 143 -16.34 -7.63 8.73
N SER A 144 -16.73 -6.52 8.09
CA SER A 144 -16.96 -6.50 6.64
C SER A 144 -15.70 -6.88 5.84
N TYR A 145 -14.51 -6.52 6.32
CA TYR A 145 -13.25 -6.93 5.70
C TYR A 145 -12.98 -8.42 5.88
N VAL A 146 -13.23 -8.95 7.08
CA VAL A 146 -13.07 -10.37 7.38
C VAL A 146 -14.04 -11.21 6.56
N ASP A 147 -15.31 -10.81 6.48
CA ASP A 147 -16.35 -11.52 5.74
C ASP A 147 -16.03 -11.58 4.25
N PHE A 148 -15.58 -10.47 3.65
CA PHE A 148 -15.14 -10.48 2.26
C PHE A 148 -13.93 -11.41 2.07
N MET A 149 -12.92 -11.31 2.94
CA MET A 149 -11.72 -12.14 2.80
C MET A 149 -12.06 -13.63 2.95
N LEU A 150 -12.99 -13.97 3.83
CA LEU A 150 -13.47 -15.32 4.03
C LEU A 150 -14.23 -15.81 2.79
N LEU A 151 -15.15 -15.01 2.26
CA LEU A 151 -15.89 -15.32 1.03
C LEU A 151 -14.93 -15.52 -0.17
N PHE A 152 -13.99 -14.59 -0.36
CA PHE A 152 -12.95 -14.70 -1.39
C PHE A 152 -12.15 -15.99 -1.23
N THR A 153 -11.73 -16.31 0.00
CA THR A 153 -10.99 -17.53 0.28
C THR A 153 -11.81 -18.79 -0.03
N ILE A 154 -13.09 -18.84 0.33
CA ILE A 154 -13.97 -19.98 0.03
C ILE A 154 -14.13 -20.14 -1.47
N ILE A 155 -14.45 -19.07 -2.20
CA ILE A 155 -14.63 -19.12 -3.66
C ILE A 155 -13.34 -19.58 -4.34
N CYS A 156 -12.20 -18.99 -4.00
CA CYS A 156 -10.91 -19.39 -4.56
C CYS A 156 -10.51 -20.81 -4.15
N SER A 157 -10.87 -21.27 -2.94
CA SER A 157 -10.64 -22.66 -2.51
C SER A 157 -11.47 -23.65 -3.31
N ILE A 158 -12.75 -23.35 -3.55
CA ILE A 158 -13.62 -24.19 -4.40
C ILE A 158 -13.07 -24.25 -5.82
N LEU A 159 -12.72 -23.11 -6.41
CA LEU A 159 -12.11 -23.05 -7.73
C LEU A 159 -10.79 -23.84 -7.76
N MET A 160 -9.93 -23.69 -6.76
CA MET A 160 -8.68 -24.45 -6.65
C MET A 160 -8.92 -25.94 -6.57
N TYR A 161 -9.90 -26.37 -5.77
CA TYR A 161 -10.27 -27.77 -5.65
C TYR A 161 -10.79 -28.36 -6.97
N LEU A 162 -11.63 -27.61 -7.69
CA LEU A 162 -12.18 -28.05 -8.98
C LEU A 162 -11.11 -28.17 -10.08
N PHE A 163 -10.09 -27.31 -10.07
CA PHE A 163 -9.06 -27.25 -11.11
C PHE A 163 -7.69 -27.77 -10.66
N ILE A 164 -7.63 -28.55 -9.58
CA ILE A 164 -6.36 -29.01 -8.99
C ILE A 164 -5.55 -29.91 -9.94
N ASP A 165 -6.23 -30.71 -10.76
CA ASP A 165 -5.59 -31.60 -11.75
C ASP A 165 -5.06 -30.84 -12.97
N HIS A 166 -5.49 -29.59 -13.17
CA HIS A 166 -5.04 -28.75 -14.27
C HIS A 166 -3.76 -28.00 -13.88
N ILE A 167 -2.59 -28.62 -14.13
CA ILE A 167 -1.27 -28.05 -13.81
C ILE A 167 -1.11 -26.58 -14.24
N PRO A 168 -1.49 -26.15 -15.48
CA PRO A 168 -1.32 -24.75 -15.88
C PRO A 168 -2.13 -23.78 -15.02
N PHE A 169 -3.30 -24.20 -14.53
CA PHE A 169 -4.13 -23.39 -13.64
C PHE A 169 -3.44 -23.19 -12.28
N VAL A 170 -2.95 -24.27 -11.67
CA VAL A 170 -2.23 -24.21 -10.39
C VAL A 170 -0.98 -23.34 -10.51
N GLU A 171 -0.22 -23.47 -11.60
CA GLU A 171 0.97 -22.67 -11.84
C GLU A 171 0.66 -21.20 -12.10
N LEU A 172 -0.45 -20.89 -12.79
CA LEU A 172 -0.92 -19.52 -13.00
C LEU A 172 -1.33 -18.86 -11.68
N VAL A 173 -2.07 -19.56 -10.81
CA VAL A 173 -2.45 -19.04 -9.50
C VAL A 173 -1.21 -18.75 -8.64
N GLY A 174 -0.25 -19.68 -8.63
CA GLY A 174 1.04 -19.47 -7.94
C GLY A 174 1.82 -18.29 -8.52
N PHE A 175 1.87 -18.16 -9.84
CA PHE A 175 2.51 -17.02 -10.51
C PHE A 175 1.85 -15.71 -10.13
N LEU A 176 0.52 -15.58 -10.26
CA LEU A 176 -0.22 -14.36 -9.90
C LEU A 176 -0.02 -13.98 -8.43
N ALA A 177 -0.01 -14.97 -7.53
CA ALA A 177 0.21 -14.74 -6.10
C ALA A 177 1.60 -14.15 -5.79
N VAL A 178 2.65 -14.67 -6.41
CA VAL A 178 4.03 -14.18 -6.16
C VAL A 178 4.34 -12.93 -6.99
N PHE A 179 3.79 -12.82 -8.19
CA PHE A 179 3.92 -11.64 -9.05
C PHE A 179 3.28 -10.40 -8.42
N THR A 180 2.09 -10.54 -7.84
CA THR A 180 1.41 -9.45 -7.13
C THR A 180 2.26 -8.94 -5.96
N GLU A 181 2.95 -9.83 -5.25
CA GLU A 181 3.91 -9.43 -4.21
C GLU A 181 5.15 -8.77 -4.79
N ALA A 182 5.64 -9.20 -5.95
CA ALA A 182 6.79 -8.59 -6.61
C ALA A 182 6.53 -7.15 -7.07
N LEU A 183 5.28 -6.82 -7.42
CA LEU A 183 4.91 -5.48 -7.87
C LEU A 183 4.78 -4.44 -6.75
N LEU A 184 4.85 -4.83 -5.47
CA LEU A 184 4.68 -3.89 -4.34
C LEU A 184 5.73 -2.77 -4.31
N GLY A 185 6.94 -3.03 -4.81
CA GLY A 185 8.00 -2.01 -4.89
C GLY A 185 7.85 -1.04 -6.09
N VAL A 186 7.03 -1.40 -7.09
CA VAL A 186 6.90 -0.64 -8.33
C VAL A 186 6.28 0.75 -8.09
N PRO A 187 5.15 0.91 -7.36
CA PRO A 187 4.59 2.23 -7.09
C PRO A 187 5.62 3.19 -6.48
N GLN A 188 6.40 2.71 -5.52
CA GLN A 188 7.44 3.50 -4.88
C GLN A 188 8.54 3.95 -5.87
N MET A 189 8.96 3.04 -6.76
CA MET A 189 9.92 3.35 -7.82
C MET A 189 9.39 4.43 -8.78
N LEU A 190 8.09 4.39 -9.14
CA LEU A 190 7.47 5.41 -9.98
C LEU A 190 7.39 6.76 -9.27
N CYS A 191 6.96 6.80 -8.00
CA CYS A 191 6.89 8.03 -7.23
C CYS A 191 8.26 8.72 -7.14
N ASN A 192 9.32 7.95 -6.86
CA ASN A 192 10.69 8.46 -6.87
C ASN A 192 11.11 9.03 -8.23
N TYR A 193 10.69 8.38 -9.32
CA TYR A 193 11.02 8.83 -10.67
C TYR A 193 10.26 10.10 -11.08
N GLN A 194 8.98 10.22 -10.69
CA GLN A 194 8.14 11.38 -10.97
C GLN A 194 8.58 12.58 -10.12
N ASN A 195 8.76 12.38 -8.83
CA ASN A 195 9.08 13.45 -7.88
C ASN A 195 10.54 13.92 -7.98
N LYS A 196 11.41 13.17 -8.68
CA LYS A 196 12.87 13.41 -8.76
C LYS A 196 13.52 13.64 -7.39
N SER A 197 12.90 13.10 -6.34
CA SER A 197 13.26 13.29 -4.95
C SER A 197 12.89 12.03 -4.19
N THR A 198 13.67 11.73 -3.14
CA THR A 198 13.44 10.61 -2.21
C THR A 198 13.24 11.12 -0.78
N GLU A 199 12.76 12.37 -0.67
CA GLU A 199 12.44 13.00 0.61
C GLU A 199 11.29 12.25 1.28
N GLY A 200 11.51 11.78 2.52
CA GLY A 200 10.58 10.89 3.25
C GLY A 200 10.96 9.40 3.21
N MET A 201 11.84 8.96 2.29
CA MET A 201 12.30 7.57 2.23
C MET A 201 13.54 7.35 3.11
N SER A 202 13.44 6.45 4.10
CA SER A 202 14.60 6.05 4.91
C SER A 202 15.51 5.10 4.14
N LEU A 203 16.71 5.54 3.77
CA LEU A 203 17.73 4.70 3.12
C LEU A 203 17.96 3.37 3.87
N LYS A 204 17.92 3.38 5.21
CA LYS A 204 18.11 2.17 6.03
C LYS A 204 17.02 1.12 5.80
N MET A 205 15.79 1.55 5.55
CA MET A 205 14.65 0.68 5.26
C MET A 205 14.81 0.01 3.89
N VAL A 206 15.17 0.79 2.86
CA VAL A 206 15.37 0.28 1.51
C VAL A 206 16.53 -0.72 1.44
N VAL A 207 17.64 -0.44 2.13
CA VAL A 207 18.78 -1.39 2.19
C VAL A 207 18.37 -2.68 2.88
N MET A 208 17.51 -2.60 3.91
CA MET A 208 16.99 -3.79 4.59
C MET A 208 16.03 -4.60 3.69
N TRP A 209 15.21 -3.95 2.85
CA TRP A 209 14.38 -4.61 1.85
C TRP A 209 15.22 -5.37 0.83
N ALA A 210 16.16 -4.67 0.18
CA ALA A 210 17.04 -5.26 -0.81
C ALA A 210 17.81 -6.46 -0.26
N MET A 211 18.31 -6.34 0.97
CA MET A 211 18.99 -7.45 1.65
C MET A 211 18.05 -8.62 1.92
N GLY A 212 16.83 -8.34 2.42
CA GLY A 212 15.80 -9.35 2.67
C GLY A 212 15.41 -10.14 1.41
N ASP A 213 15.17 -9.43 0.31
CA ASP A 213 14.76 -10.02 -0.97
C ASP A 213 15.90 -10.76 -1.66
N THR A 214 17.15 -10.28 -1.51
CA THR A 214 18.34 -11.00 -1.96
C THR A 214 18.50 -12.33 -1.21
N PHE A 215 18.40 -12.32 0.12
CA PHE A 215 18.49 -13.55 0.92
C PHE A 215 17.34 -14.52 0.61
N LYS A 216 16.12 -14.01 0.41
CA LYS A 216 14.94 -14.82 0.05
C LYS A 216 15.11 -15.47 -1.32
N THR A 217 15.57 -14.72 -2.32
CA THR A 217 15.82 -15.24 -3.67
C THR A 217 16.96 -16.26 -3.67
N GLY A 218 18.04 -16.00 -2.91
CA GLY A 218 19.12 -16.98 -2.72
C GLY A 218 18.63 -18.28 -2.09
N TYR A 219 17.73 -18.20 -1.10
CA TYR A 219 17.09 -19.39 -0.53
C TYR A 219 16.29 -20.19 -1.57
N PHE A 220 15.54 -19.51 -2.45
CA PHE A 220 14.78 -20.18 -3.52
C PHE A 220 15.67 -20.91 -4.53
N LEU A 221 16.83 -20.33 -4.86
CA LEU A 221 17.81 -20.95 -5.76
C LEU A 221 18.45 -22.19 -5.12
N ILE A 222 18.81 -22.12 -3.83
CA ILE A 222 19.44 -23.24 -3.11
C ILE A 222 18.47 -24.40 -2.89
N ARG A 223 17.18 -24.10 -2.69
CA ARG A 223 16.14 -25.10 -2.38
C ARG A 223 15.38 -25.58 -3.61
N GLU A 224 15.85 -25.25 -4.81
CA GLU A 224 15.21 -25.62 -6.09
C GLU A 224 13.70 -25.34 -6.08
N ALA A 225 13.32 -24.17 -5.54
CA ALA A 225 11.92 -23.79 -5.41
C ALA A 225 11.24 -23.69 -6.79
N PRO A 226 9.90 -23.84 -6.86
CA PRO A 226 9.17 -23.70 -8.11
C PRO A 226 9.52 -22.40 -8.86
N ALA A 227 9.52 -22.45 -10.19
CA ALA A 227 10.06 -21.38 -11.02
C ALA A 227 9.48 -19.99 -10.75
N GLN A 228 8.21 -19.94 -10.32
CA GLN A 228 7.51 -18.73 -9.94
C GLN A 228 8.25 -17.94 -8.85
N PHE A 229 8.86 -18.62 -7.87
CA PHE A 229 9.48 -17.99 -6.71
C PHE A 229 10.82 -17.33 -7.02
N TRP A 230 11.74 -18.01 -7.70
CA TRP A 230 13.03 -17.42 -8.02
C TRP A 230 12.93 -16.40 -9.16
N LEU A 231 11.99 -16.56 -10.10
CA LEU A 231 11.73 -15.56 -11.15
C LEU A 231 11.18 -14.26 -10.55
N CYS A 232 10.13 -14.35 -9.73
CA CYS A 232 9.55 -13.17 -9.09
C CYS A 232 10.47 -12.59 -7.99
N GLY A 233 11.22 -13.44 -7.28
CA GLY A 233 12.23 -12.99 -6.32
C GLY A 233 13.37 -12.22 -7.00
N GLY A 234 13.83 -12.69 -8.17
CA GLY A 234 14.78 -11.94 -9.00
C GLY A 234 14.22 -10.57 -9.41
N LEU A 235 12.95 -10.51 -9.81
CA LEU A 235 12.28 -9.24 -10.12
C LEU A 235 12.22 -8.30 -8.90
N GLN A 236 11.91 -8.80 -7.70
CA GLN A 236 11.94 -8.03 -6.45
C GLN A 236 13.31 -7.40 -6.19
N VAL A 237 14.37 -8.20 -6.26
CA VAL A 237 15.75 -7.73 -6.08
C VAL A 237 16.11 -6.66 -7.12
N CYS A 238 15.69 -6.82 -8.37
CA CYS A 238 15.88 -5.81 -9.41
C CYS A 238 15.18 -4.49 -9.07
N ILE A 239 13.90 -4.53 -8.68
CA ILE A 239 13.14 -3.33 -8.30
C ILE A 239 13.79 -2.62 -7.11
N ASP A 240 14.19 -3.36 -6.09
CA ASP A 240 14.88 -2.81 -4.92
C ASP A 240 16.23 -2.17 -5.29
N ALA A 241 16.99 -2.80 -6.18
CA ALA A 241 18.24 -2.23 -6.70
C ALA A 241 18.00 -0.92 -7.48
N PHE A 242 16.92 -0.85 -8.27
CA PHE A 242 16.52 0.39 -8.95
C PHE A 242 16.15 1.49 -7.95
N ILE A 243 15.37 1.17 -6.91
CA ILE A 243 15.01 2.13 -5.86
C ILE A 243 16.27 2.62 -5.12
N LEU A 244 17.18 1.72 -4.76
CA LEU A 244 18.45 2.08 -4.13
C LEU A 244 19.29 3.00 -5.02
N CYS A 245 19.35 2.71 -6.33
CA CYS A 245 20.03 3.55 -7.30
C CYS A 245 19.40 4.95 -7.37
N GLN A 246 18.06 5.04 -7.42
CA GLN A 246 17.33 6.31 -7.38
C GLN A 246 17.64 7.11 -6.10
N VAL A 247 17.65 6.46 -4.93
CA VAL A 247 17.98 7.10 -3.65
C VAL A 247 19.41 7.63 -3.65
N TYR A 248 20.36 6.85 -4.13
CA TYR A 248 21.75 7.28 -4.25
C TYR A 248 21.88 8.49 -5.18
N TRP A 249 21.25 8.43 -6.37
CA TRP A 249 21.31 9.48 -7.38
C TRP A 249 20.69 10.80 -6.91
N TYR A 250 19.46 10.76 -6.40
CA TYR A 250 18.74 11.97 -5.98
C TYR A 250 19.32 12.59 -4.69
N ARG A 251 19.98 11.78 -3.85
CA ARG A 251 20.65 12.29 -2.64
C ARG A 251 22.01 12.92 -2.93
N ASN A 252 22.74 12.41 -3.92
CA ASN A 252 24.09 12.87 -4.26
C ASN A 252 24.12 14.03 -5.28
N ASN A 253 22.98 14.37 -5.89
CA ASN A 253 22.85 15.50 -6.81
C ASN A 253 21.99 16.63 -6.20
N PRO A 254 22.53 17.47 -5.30
CA PRO A 254 21.81 18.61 -4.71
C PRO A 254 21.46 19.72 -5.73
N GLY A 255 21.96 19.67 -6.97
CA GLY A 255 21.68 20.65 -8.03
C GLY A 255 20.21 20.72 -8.49
N VAL A 256 19.38 19.73 -8.17
CA VAL A 256 17.92 19.78 -8.37
C VAL A 256 17.23 20.63 -7.29
N ARG A 257 17.86 20.81 -6.12
CA ARG A 257 17.33 21.60 -4.98
C ARG A 257 17.41 23.12 -5.21
N SER A 258 18.35 23.62 -6.01
CA SER A 258 18.54 25.07 -6.25
C SER A 258 17.57 25.67 -7.28
N LYS A 259 17.14 24.90 -8.29
CA LYS A 259 16.31 25.43 -9.39
C LYS A 259 14.90 25.93 -9.00
N LYS A 260 14.44 25.64 -7.77
CA LYS A 260 13.13 26.12 -7.26
C LYS A 260 13.27 27.32 -6.32
N GLN A 261 14.48 27.65 -5.88
CA GLN A 261 14.76 28.79 -4.99
C GLN A 261 15.23 30.04 -5.78
N ASP A 262 15.66 29.86 -7.04
CA ASP A 262 16.25 30.89 -7.89
C ASP A 262 15.29 31.48 -8.95
N THR A 263 13.97 31.49 -8.72
CA THR A 263 13.08 32.42 -9.44
C THR A 263 12.98 33.70 -8.61
N PRO A 264 13.60 34.81 -9.03
CA PRO A 264 13.38 36.11 -8.39
C PRO A 264 11.93 36.56 -8.62
N ASP A 265 11.41 37.26 -7.62
CA ASP A 265 10.08 37.88 -7.54
C ASP A 265 9.68 38.67 -8.80
#